data_AF-A0A6A8AJJ6-F1
#
_entry.id   AF-A0A6A8AJJ6-F1
#
_cell.length_a   1.000
_cell.length_b   1.000
_cell.length_c   1.000
_cell.angle_alpha   90.00
_cell.angle_beta   90.00
_cell.angle_gamma   90.00
#
_symmetry.space_group_name_H-M   'P 1'
#
loop_
_entity.id
_entity.type
_entity.pdbx_description
1 polymer ?
#
loop_
_entity_poly.entity_id
_entity_poly.type
_entity_poly.pdbx_seq_one_letter_code
_entity_poly.pdbx_strand_id
1 'polypeptide(L)'
;MIKTVSIFATTALLFGMAAQNANAWTRDGHVHTPHGTYSGHASGGCGGSTCSRSKVVTGPHGNTASRSGYVTKTAPGSYSYGRTTTGPRGNTVTRSGSVSRY
;
A
#
# COMPACT_ATOMS: atom_id res chain seq x y z
N MET A 1 7.52 46.78 46.87
CA MET A 1 6.74 45.54 46.70
C MET A 1 7.05 44.98 45.32
N ILE A 2 7.86 43.92 45.26
CA ILE A 2 8.30 43.26 44.02
C ILE A 2 7.21 42.26 43.61
N LYS A 3 6.71 42.36 42.37
CA LYS A 3 5.79 41.37 41.77
C LYS A 3 6.46 40.77 40.53
N THR A 4 7.25 39.74 40.75
CA THR A 4 7.69 38.78 39.72
C THR A 4 6.60 37.73 39.53
N VAL A 5 6.04 37.59 38.33
CA VAL A 5 5.38 36.34 37.92
C VAL A 5 5.70 36.07 36.44
N SER A 6 6.07 34.83 36.20
CA SER A 6 6.95 34.34 35.17
C SER A 6 6.25 33.99 33.85
N ILE A 7 6.93 34.25 32.74
CA ILE A 7 6.54 33.83 31.39
C ILE A 7 6.91 32.34 31.25
N PHE A 8 5.91 31.45 31.16
CA PHE A 8 6.13 30.06 30.75
C PHE A 8 6.15 30.01 29.22
N ALA A 9 7.35 30.04 28.63
CA ALA A 9 7.54 29.71 27.22
C ALA A 9 7.43 28.18 27.05
N THR A 10 6.26 27.69 26.62
CA THR A 10 6.10 26.30 26.21
C THR A 10 6.78 26.09 24.87
N THR A 11 8.01 25.57 24.91
CA THR A 11 8.73 25.13 23.72
C THR A 11 8.02 23.91 23.14
N ALA A 12 7.23 24.10 22.09
CA ALA A 12 6.67 23.00 21.32
C ALA A 12 7.82 22.28 20.61
N LEU A 13 8.20 21.10 21.11
CA LEU A 13 9.09 20.17 20.42
C LEU A 13 8.38 19.68 19.16
N LEU A 14 8.64 20.36 18.05
CA LEU A 14 8.32 19.88 16.71
C LEU A 14 9.25 18.69 16.42
N PHE A 15 8.84 17.49 16.79
CA PHE A 15 9.42 16.27 16.26
C PHE A 15 9.12 16.26 14.75
N GLY A 16 10.16 16.55 13.95
CA GLY A 16 10.10 16.45 12.51
C GLY A 16 9.74 15.03 12.11
N MET A 17 8.48 14.80 11.79
CA MET A 17 8.08 13.58 11.09
C MET A 17 8.72 13.69 9.70
N ALA A 18 9.74 12.86 9.44
CA ALA A 18 10.25 12.68 8.09
C ALA A 18 9.06 12.25 7.24
N ALA A 19 8.62 13.13 6.34
CA ALA A 19 7.60 12.80 5.35
C ALA A 19 8.16 11.63 4.55
N GLN A 20 7.65 10.44 4.82
CA GLN A 20 7.99 9.27 4.03
C GLN A 20 7.28 9.50 2.72
N ASN A 21 8.02 9.96 1.70
CA ASN A 21 7.49 10.14 0.36
C ASN A 21 6.87 8.82 -0.09
N ALA A 22 5.56 8.74 0.07
CA ALA A 22 4.74 7.70 -0.48
C ALA A 22 4.90 7.80 -1.99
N ASN A 23 5.72 6.93 -2.58
CA ASN A 23 5.76 6.79 -4.04
C ASN A 23 4.44 6.13 -4.45
N ALA A 24 3.39 6.94 -4.45
CA ALA A 24 2.05 6.55 -4.83
C ALA A 24 1.98 6.59 -6.36
N TRP A 25 1.53 5.49 -6.94
CA TRP A 25 1.34 5.37 -8.38
C TRP A 25 -0.04 4.80 -8.67
N THR A 26 -0.56 5.21 -9.81
CA THR A 26 -1.73 4.62 -10.45
C THR A 26 -1.33 4.20 -11.86
N ARG A 27 -1.98 3.16 -12.36
CA ARG A 27 -1.80 2.67 -13.72
C ARG A 27 -3.07 2.02 -14.20
N ASP A 28 -3.51 2.49 -15.34
CA ASP A 28 -4.57 1.88 -16.13
C ASP A 28 -3.98 1.19 -17.35
N GLY A 29 -4.66 0.18 -17.86
CA GLY A 29 -4.24 -0.53 -19.05
C GLY A 29 -5.33 -1.40 -19.64
N HIS A 30 -5.24 -1.58 -20.95
CA HIS A 30 -6.12 -2.46 -21.70
C HIS A 30 -5.30 -3.53 -22.42
N VAL A 31 -5.83 -4.75 -22.44
CA VAL A 31 -5.26 -5.86 -23.19
C VAL A 31 -6.33 -6.41 -24.12
N HIS A 32 -6.11 -6.26 -25.42
CA HIS A 32 -6.99 -6.79 -26.44
C HIS A 32 -6.58 -8.22 -26.80
N THR A 33 -7.55 -9.13 -26.76
CA THR A 33 -7.37 -10.54 -27.12
C THR A 33 -8.47 -10.96 -28.10
N PRO A 34 -8.34 -12.09 -28.81
CA PRO A 34 -9.43 -12.63 -29.62
C PRO A 34 -10.73 -12.90 -28.83
N HIS A 35 -10.63 -13.06 -27.50
CA HIS A 35 -11.77 -13.27 -26.61
C HIS A 35 -12.39 -11.97 -26.08
N GLY A 36 -11.90 -10.80 -26.52
CA GLY A 36 -12.36 -9.46 -26.13
C GLY A 36 -11.30 -8.64 -25.39
N THR A 37 -11.72 -7.45 -24.93
CA THR A 37 -10.87 -6.48 -24.22
C THR A 37 -10.92 -6.68 -22.70
N TYR A 38 -9.74 -6.80 -22.09
CA TYR A 38 -9.56 -6.73 -20.65
C TYR A 38 -9.12 -5.33 -20.26
N SER A 39 -9.75 -4.74 -19.26
CA SER A 39 -9.33 -3.47 -18.67
C SER A 39 -8.79 -3.73 -17.27
N GLY A 40 -7.77 -3.00 -16.86
CA GLY A 40 -7.17 -3.13 -15.55
C GLY A 40 -6.79 -1.77 -14.97
N HIS A 41 -7.10 -1.59 -13.70
CA HIS A 41 -6.64 -0.47 -12.89
C HIS A 41 -5.77 -1.05 -11.77
N ALA A 42 -4.63 -0.42 -11.51
CA ALA A 42 -3.77 -0.77 -10.40
C ALA A 42 -3.26 0.50 -9.73
N SER A 43 -3.15 0.43 -8.41
CA SER A 43 -2.54 1.48 -7.61
C SER A 43 -1.64 0.87 -6.56
N GLY A 44 -0.68 1.63 -6.09
CA GLY A 44 0.15 1.20 -4.98
C GLY A 44 1.08 2.28 -4.52
N GLY A 45 1.78 2.00 -3.44
CA GLY A 45 2.83 2.86 -2.97
C GLY A 45 3.56 2.29 -1.79
N CYS A 46 4.65 2.95 -1.43
CA CYS A 46 5.53 2.55 -0.35
C CYS A 46 5.72 3.72 0.60
N GLY A 47 5.49 3.50 1.89
CA GLY A 47 5.80 4.45 2.95
C GLY A 47 6.35 3.68 4.15
N GLY A 48 7.42 4.18 4.76
CA GLY A 48 8.11 3.40 5.79
C GLY A 48 8.78 2.19 5.21
N SER A 49 8.75 1.15 6.03
CA SER A 49 9.21 -0.18 5.66
C SER A 49 8.15 -0.96 4.86
N THR A 50 6.99 -0.37 4.54
CA THR A 50 5.84 -1.08 3.97
C THR A 50 5.46 -0.56 2.58
N CYS A 51 5.36 -1.48 1.64
CA CYS A 51 4.78 -1.25 0.32
C CYS A 51 3.45 -1.97 0.21
N SER A 52 2.43 -1.31 -0.32
CA SER A 52 1.13 -1.92 -0.63
C SER A 52 0.74 -1.68 -2.09
N ARG A 53 -0.07 -2.59 -2.63
CA ARG A 53 -0.69 -2.39 -3.94
C ARG A 53 -2.06 -3.05 -4.02
N SER A 54 -2.90 -2.48 -4.86
CA SER A 54 -4.19 -3.02 -5.27
C SER A 54 -4.25 -3.09 -6.79
N LYS A 55 -4.98 -4.08 -7.31
CA LYS A 55 -5.34 -4.13 -8.73
C LYS A 55 -6.72 -4.73 -8.90
N VAL A 56 -7.41 -4.26 -9.92
CA VAL A 56 -8.70 -4.74 -10.38
C VAL A 56 -8.59 -4.95 -11.88
N VAL A 57 -9.07 -6.08 -12.37
CA VAL A 57 -9.12 -6.40 -13.80
C VAL A 57 -10.53 -6.83 -14.15
N THR A 58 -11.13 -6.17 -15.13
CA THR A 58 -12.46 -6.47 -15.65
C THR A 58 -12.33 -7.06 -17.05
N GLY A 59 -12.92 -8.23 -17.23
CA GLY A 59 -12.94 -8.92 -18.51
C GLY A 59 -14.05 -8.43 -19.45
N PRO A 60 -14.06 -8.93 -20.69
CA PRO A 60 -15.00 -8.52 -21.74
C PRO A 60 -16.48 -8.73 -21.36
N HIS A 61 -16.75 -9.72 -20.50
CA HIS A 61 -18.07 -10.09 -20.03
C HIS A 61 -18.46 -9.41 -18.70
N GLY A 62 -17.77 -8.31 -18.32
CA GLY A 62 -18.04 -7.56 -17.08
C GLY A 62 -17.57 -8.22 -15.78
N ASN A 63 -17.11 -9.46 -15.85
CA ASN A 63 -16.56 -10.21 -14.72
C ASN A 63 -15.24 -9.60 -14.22
N THR A 64 -15.12 -9.37 -12.91
CA THR A 64 -13.97 -8.66 -12.32
C THR A 64 -13.17 -9.55 -11.36
N ALA A 65 -11.83 -9.49 -11.43
CA ALA A 65 -10.95 -10.06 -10.43
C ALA A 65 -10.15 -8.95 -9.73
N SER A 66 -10.01 -9.04 -8.41
CA SER A 66 -9.26 -8.07 -7.61
C SER A 66 -8.15 -8.75 -6.82
N ARG A 67 -7.07 -8.01 -6.56
CA ARG A 67 -5.96 -8.46 -5.73
C ARG A 67 -5.34 -7.28 -5.01
N SER A 68 -5.27 -7.37 -3.70
CA SER A 68 -4.53 -6.43 -2.85
C SER A 68 -3.43 -7.17 -2.09
N GLY A 69 -2.45 -6.42 -1.59
CA GLY A 69 -1.44 -6.99 -0.72
C GLY A 69 -0.38 -5.97 -0.33
N TYR A 70 0.46 -6.40 0.59
CA TYR A 70 1.55 -5.60 1.12
C TYR A 70 2.81 -6.44 1.35
N VAL A 71 3.93 -5.74 1.47
CA VAL A 71 5.22 -6.27 1.89
C VAL A 71 5.81 -5.28 2.88
N THR A 72 6.27 -5.78 4.03
CA THR A 72 6.90 -4.98 5.08
C THR A 72 8.29 -5.52 5.37
N LYS A 73 9.32 -4.68 5.23
CA LYS A 73 10.68 -5.00 5.66
C LYS A 73 10.73 -5.04 7.19
N THR A 74 11.07 -6.19 7.76
CA THR A 74 11.12 -6.41 9.21
C THR A 74 12.54 -6.37 9.76
N ALA A 75 13.54 -6.68 8.94
CA ALA A 75 14.96 -6.59 9.27
C ALA A 75 15.78 -6.41 7.97
N PRO A 76 17.10 -6.14 8.02
CA PRO A 76 17.97 -6.25 6.85
C PRO A 76 17.84 -7.65 6.22
N GLY A 77 17.50 -7.71 4.93
CA GLY A 77 17.29 -8.98 4.22
C GLY A 77 15.97 -9.71 4.50
N SER A 78 15.19 -9.31 5.51
CA SER A 78 13.94 -9.99 5.91
C SER A 78 12.68 -9.14 5.67
N TYR A 79 11.64 -9.79 5.15
CA TYR A 79 10.37 -9.18 4.78
C TYR A 79 9.20 -10.06 5.17
N SER A 80 8.13 -9.47 5.68
CA SER A 80 6.81 -10.11 5.80
C SER A 80 5.91 -9.64 4.66
N TYR A 81 4.94 -10.45 4.25
CA TYR A 81 3.98 -10.07 3.22
C TYR A 81 2.61 -10.69 3.45
N GLY A 82 1.60 -10.03 2.89
CA GLY A 82 0.23 -10.50 2.84
C GLY A 82 -0.39 -10.19 1.48
N ARG A 83 -1.28 -11.06 1.01
CA ARG A 83 -2.00 -10.88 -0.26
C ARG A 83 -3.36 -11.54 -0.21
N THR A 84 -4.37 -10.80 -0.66
CA THR A 84 -5.72 -11.30 -0.89
C THR A 84 -6.04 -11.25 -2.37
N THR A 85 -6.73 -12.25 -2.90
CA THR A 85 -7.23 -12.27 -4.28
C THR A 85 -8.66 -12.74 -4.28
N THR A 86 -9.54 -11.93 -4.87
CA THR A 86 -10.94 -12.26 -5.07
C THR A 86 -11.18 -12.48 -6.55
N GLY A 87 -11.66 -13.66 -6.89
CA GLY A 87 -12.00 -14.02 -8.27
C GLY A 87 -13.37 -13.49 -8.69
N PRO A 88 -13.73 -13.60 -9.98
CA PRO A 88 -14.99 -13.06 -10.50
C PRO A 88 -16.26 -13.69 -9.94
N ARG A 89 -16.16 -14.87 -9.31
CA ARG A 89 -17.27 -15.54 -8.63
C ARG A 89 -17.34 -15.22 -7.13
N GLY A 90 -16.62 -14.20 -6.66
CA GLY A 90 -16.58 -13.79 -5.25
C GLY A 90 -15.69 -14.65 -4.34
N ASN A 91 -15.17 -15.78 -4.82
CA ASN A 91 -14.26 -16.62 -4.05
C ASN A 91 -12.95 -15.89 -3.74
N THR A 92 -12.54 -15.92 -2.47
CA THR A 92 -11.35 -15.22 -1.98
C THR A 92 -10.29 -16.19 -1.46
N VAL A 93 -9.03 -15.91 -1.80
CA VAL A 93 -7.86 -16.60 -1.26
C VAL A 93 -6.94 -15.57 -0.61
N THR A 94 -6.58 -15.81 0.64
CA THR A 94 -5.62 -15.01 1.40
C THR A 94 -4.35 -15.82 1.63
N ARG A 95 -3.20 -15.16 1.49
CA ARG A 95 -1.88 -15.74 1.77
C ARG A 95 -1.04 -14.74 2.54
N SER A 96 -0.27 -15.23 3.49
CA SER A 96 0.73 -14.45 4.23
C SER A 96 1.98 -15.29 4.45
N GLY A 97 3.09 -14.62 4.71
CA GLY A 97 4.34 -15.30 5.02
C GLY A 97 5.49 -14.32 5.22
N SER A 98 6.68 -14.88 5.37
CA SER A 98 7.94 -14.14 5.47
C SER A 98 8.97 -14.68 4.48
N VAL A 99 9.83 -13.82 3.98
CA VAL A 99 10.98 -14.16 3.16
C VAL A 99 12.21 -13.55 3.81
N SER A 100 13.30 -14.31 3.90
CA SER A 100 14.59 -13.81 4.34
C SER A 100 15.64 -14.18 3.30
N ARG A 101 16.52 -13.23 2.97
CA ARG A 101 17.72 -13.49 2.19
C ARG A 101 18.90 -13.44 3.14
N TYR A 102 19.63 -14.56 3.22
CA TYR A 102 20.91 -14.68 3.91
C TYR A 102 22.02 -13.99 3.12
#